data_AF-A0A453L810-F1
#
_entry.id   AF-A0A453L810-F1
#
_cell.length_a   1.000
_cell.length_b   1.000
_cell.length_c   1.000
_cell.angle_alpha   90.00
_cell.angle_beta   90.00
_cell.angle_gamma   90.00
#
_symmetry.space_group_name_H-M   'P 1'
#
loop_
_entity.id
_entity.type
_entity.pdbx_description
1 polymer ?
#
loop_
_entity_poly.entity_id
_entity_poly.type
_entity_poly.pdbx_seq_one_letter_code
_entity_poly.pdbx_strand_id
1 'polypeptide(L)'
;APCLPLLLLAACWGGGADGHGVHPLSRIAIHHARVALDASAAVRALPKLLGSRGEDTAWVTVEFKIPRASDGDWIGVFSPSNFNGSTCPGSHGSGPGPAICSAPIKYQFTNYSSGYNKSATGALKFQLINQRQDFSFGFFTGGLSNPTLVAVSNRIVFANPKAPVYPRLALGKTWNKMTVTWTSGYGISEAHPFVEWGMKGSHPVHAAADTVTFGRESLCGEPARSVGWRDPGFIHTAFLKNLSPEKEYYYKIGHRLRNGQVIWGKPKSFRAPPYPGQKSLQRVVIFGDMGKDERDGSNEYQNYQPASLNTTDALIRDLDNTDIVFHIGDISYANGYLSQWDQFTQQVEPITSRVPYMMARSASSSYFVL
;
A
#
# COMPACT_ATOMS: atom_id res chain seq x y z
N ALA A 1 50.78 0.69 -19.56
CA ALA A 1 49.84 1.83 -19.41
C ALA A 1 48.68 1.35 -18.55
N PRO A 2 48.58 1.83 -17.29
CA PRO A 2 47.73 1.20 -16.28
C PRO A 2 46.29 1.73 -16.29
N CYS A 3 45.43 0.93 -15.66
CA CYS A 3 44.00 1.12 -15.43
C CYS A 3 43.64 2.47 -14.80
N LEU A 4 42.58 3.11 -15.33
CA LEU A 4 41.79 4.11 -14.61
C LEU A 4 40.48 3.44 -14.15
N PRO A 5 40.22 3.31 -12.83
CA PRO A 5 38.90 2.96 -12.33
C PRO A 5 38.03 4.21 -12.34
N LEU A 6 36.86 4.14 -13.00
CA LEU A 6 35.85 5.19 -12.91
C LEU A 6 35.21 5.10 -11.51
N LEU A 7 35.73 5.88 -10.56
CA LEU A 7 35.05 6.14 -9.29
C LEU A 7 33.81 6.99 -9.56
N LEU A 8 32.63 6.36 -9.55
CA LEU A 8 31.36 7.05 -9.39
C LEU A 8 31.22 7.45 -7.92
N LEU A 9 31.76 8.63 -7.58
CA LEU A 9 31.41 9.34 -6.35
C LEU A 9 29.94 9.76 -6.45
N ALA A 10 29.06 9.04 -5.73
CA ALA A 10 27.74 9.54 -5.40
C ALA A 10 27.94 10.71 -4.42
N ALA A 11 27.98 11.93 -4.96
CA ALA A 11 27.97 13.13 -4.14
C ALA A 11 26.56 13.28 -3.56
N CYS A 12 26.38 12.89 -2.29
CA CYS A 12 25.24 13.32 -1.48
C CYS A 12 25.37 14.83 -1.27
N TRP A 13 24.74 15.61 -2.16
CA TRP A 13 24.53 17.03 -1.89
C TRP A 13 23.41 17.13 -0.84
N GLY A 14 23.82 17.38 0.40
CA GLY A 14 22.97 17.93 1.43
C GLY A 14 22.59 19.36 1.07
N GLY A 15 21.60 19.49 0.20
CA GLY A 15 20.85 20.72 0.00
C GLY A 15 19.53 20.59 0.73
N GLY A 16 19.31 21.39 1.76
CA GLY A 16 18.02 21.52 2.42
C GLY A 16 16.96 21.88 1.39
N ALA A 17 16.09 20.92 1.07
CA ALA A 17 14.87 21.18 0.33
C ALA A 17 13.85 21.70 1.34
N ASP A 18 13.87 23.02 1.55
CA ASP A 18 12.75 23.72 2.17
C ASP A 18 11.51 23.55 1.28
N GLY A 19 10.57 22.73 1.78
CA GLY A 19 9.14 22.98 1.71
C GLY A 19 8.49 23.11 0.32
N HIS A 20 8.44 22.01 -0.44
CA HIS A 20 7.34 21.85 -1.41
C HIS A 20 6.07 21.38 -0.68
N GLY A 21 5.15 22.32 -0.46
CA GLY A 21 3.71 22.07 -0.36
C GLY A 21 3.24 21.13 0.75
N VAL A 22 3.67 21.34 1.99
CA VAL A 22 3.19 20.48 3.08
C VAL A 22 1.82 20.94 3.56
N HIS A 23 0.78 20.20 3.16
CA HIS A 23 -0.59 20.49 3.54
C HIS A 23 -0.76 20.41 5.09
N PRO A 24 -1.42 21.39 5.75
CA PRO A 24 -1.57 21.42 7.21
C PRO A 24 -2.32 20.21 7.78
N LEU A 25 -3.15 19.55 6.96
CA LEU A 25 -4.04 18.47 7.40
C LEU A 25 -3.41 17.08 7.42
N SER A 26 -2.15 16.90 7.03
CA SER A 26 -1.55 15.55 6.86
C SER A 26 -0.30 15.31 7.73
N ARG A 27 -0.20 16.03 8.86
CA ARG A 27 0.91 15.93 9.82
C ARG A 27 0.42 15.43 11.17
N ILE A 28 0.22 14.12 11.29
CA ILE A 28 0.10 13.51 12.63
C ILE A 28 1.49 13.54 13.26
N ALA A 29 1.64 14.31 14.33
CA ALA A 29 2.86 14.40 15.12
C ALA A 29 3.00 13.17 16.02
N ILE A 30 3.01 11.97 15.41
CA ILE A 30 2.99 10.68 16.11
C ILE A 30 4.22 10.49 17.01
N HIS A 31 5.33 11.14 16.67
CA HIS A 31 6.55 11.18 17.49
C HIS A 31 6.39 11.96 18.81
N HIS A 32 5.31 12.73 18.98
CA HIS A 32 4.91 13.34 20.25
C HIS A 32 3.82 12.54 20.98
N ALA A 33 3.37 11.41 20.42
CA ALA A 33 2.24 10.68 20.96
C ALA A 33 2.54 10.09 22.34
N ARG A 34 1.61 10.31 23.26
CA ARG A 34 1.65 9.77 24.62
C ARG A 34 0.58 8.71 24.80
N VAL A 35 0.83 7.75 25.69
CA VAL A 35 -0.17 6.74 26.09
C VAL A 35 -0.70 7.13 27.46
N ALA A 36 -2.01 7.38 27.54
CA ALA A 36 -2.74 7.66 28.78
C ALA A 36 -4.13 7.02 28.68
N LEU A 37 -4.16 5.68 28.79
CA LEU A 37 -5.39 4.92 28.65
C LEU A 37 -6.40 5.31 29.72
N ASP A 38 -7.63 5.57 29.31
CA ASP A 38 -8.74 5.95 30.18
C ASP A 38 -9.72 4.77 30.29
N ALA A 39 -9.93 4.28 31.51
CA ALA A 39 -10.83 3.15 31.77
C ALA A 39 -12.30 3.42 31.40
N SER A 40 -12.67 4.69 31.24
CA SER A 40 -14.00 5.12 30.81
C SER A 40 -14.12 5.40 29.30
N ALA A 41 -13.00 5.33 28.58
CA ALA A 41 -12.97 5.35 27.12
C ALA A 41 -12.99 3.92 26.55
N ALA A 42 -13.73 3.72 25.47
CA ALA A 42 -13.83 2.42 24.80
C ALA A 42 -13.87 2.59 23.29
N VAL A 43 -13.20 1.67 22.58
CA VAL A 43 -13.24 1.53 21.12
C VAL A 43 -13.48 0.07 20.78
N ARG A 44 -14.32 -0.20 19.80
CA ARG A 44 -14.62 -1.55 19.33
C ARG A 44 -14.70 -1.59 17.82
N ALA A 45 -14.09 -2.59 17.21
CA ALA A 45 -14.06 -2.78 15.76
C ALA A 45 -14.79 -4.06 15.35
N LEU A 46 -15.67 -3.94 14.35
CA LEU A 46 -16.54 -5.01 13.85
C LEU A 46 -16.58 -5.02 12.30
N PRO A 47 -16.57 -6.20 11.65
CA PRO A 47 -16.43 -7.54 12.23
C PRO A 47 -14.96 -7.86 12.61
N LYS A 48 -14.74 -8.92 13.41
CA LYS A 48 -13.39 -9.35 13.83
C LYS A 48 -12.58 -10.04 12.73
N LEU A 49 -13.28 -10.72 11.81
CA LEU A 49 -12.70 -11.45 10.69
C LEU A 49 -13.14 -10.80 9.38
N LEU A 50 -12.17 -10.46 8.53
CA LEU A 50 -12.39 -9.83 7.23
C LEU A 50 -12.08 -10.82 6.09
N GLY A 51 -12.67 -10.61 4.91
CA GLY A 51 -12.30 -11.37 3.70
C GLY A 51 -12.55 -12.87 3.78
N SER A 52 -13.61 -13.31 4.47
CA SER A 52 -13.92 -14.73 4.68
C SER A 52 -14.23 -15.48 3.38
N ARG A 53 -14.56 -14.78 2.29
CA ARG A 53 -14.78 -15.36 0.96
C ARG A 53 -13.64 -15.01 -0.02
N GLY A 54 -12.47 -14.65 0.52
CA GLY A 54 -11.30 -14.28 -0.28
C GLY A 54 -11.31 -12.83 -0.75
N GLU A 55 -12.13 -11.97 -0.15
CA GLU A 55 -12.04 -10.53 -0.37
C GLU A 55 -10.73 -9.97 0.24
N ASP A 56 -10.09 -9.08 -0.50
CA ASP A 56 -8.89 -8.33 -0.14
C ASP A 56 -9.22 -6.91 0.34
N THR A 57 -10.49 -6.50 0.28
CA THR A 57 -10.98 -5.22 0.79
C THR A 57 -12.25 -5.46 1.60
N ALA A 58 -12.39 -4.81 2.76
CA ALA A 58 -13.55 -4.99 3.63
C ALA A 58 -13.93 -3.71 4.39
N TRP A 59 -15.23 -3.49 4.59
CA TRP A 59 -15.74 -2.43 5.46
C TRP A 59 -15.70 -2.86 6.93
N VAL A 60 -15.27 -1.94 7.78
CA VAL A 60 -15.18 -2.11 9.24
C VAL A 60 -15.91 -0.94 9.90
N THR A 61 -16.79 -1.24 10.84
CA THR A 61 -17.40 -0.25 11.71
C THR A 61 -16.59 -0.16 13.00
N VAL A 62 -16.19 1.04 13.38
CA VAL A 62 -15.47 1.35 14.61
C VAL A 62 -16.37 2.20 15.49
N GLU A 63 -16.88 1.58 16.54
CA GLU A 63 -17.71 2.23 17.55
C GLU A 63 -16.82 2.72 18.68
N PHE A 64 -17.11 3.91 19.20
CA PHE A 64 -16.35 4.49 20.30
C PHE A 64 -17.24 5.27 21.25
N LYS A 65 -16.80 5.32 22.51
CA LYS A 65 -17.38 6.12 23.57
C LYS A 65 -16.26 6.66 24.43
N ILE A 66 -16.30 7.94 24.74
CA ILE A 66 -15.29 8.62 25.56
C ILE A 66 -15.95 9.58 26.56
N PRO A 67 -15.25 10.02 27.62
CA PRO A 67 -15.90 10.77 28.70
C PRO A 67 -16.28 12.19 28.34
N ARG A 68 -15.50 12.84 27.47
CA ARG A 68 -15.70 14.22 27.04
C ARG A 68 -15.23 14.45 25.60
N ALA A 69 -16.18 14.77 24.72
CA ALA A 69 -15.89 15.05 23.32
C ALA A 69 -15.06 16.33 23.15
N SER A 70 -14.16 16.30 22.16
CA SER A 70 -13.43 17.44 21.63
C SER A 70 -13.42 17.38 20.10
N ASP A 71 -13.45 18.55 19.45
CA ASP A 71 -13.39 18.65 17.98
C ASP A 71 -12.07 18.09 17.39
N GLY A 72 -11.02 18.01 18.21
CA GLY A 72 -9.72 17.46 17.83
C GLY A 72 -9.57 15.96 18.05
N ASP A 73 -10.63 15.25 18.45
CA ASP A 73 -10.57 13.81 18.69
C ASP A 73 -10.58 13.02 17.37
N TRP A 74 -9.81 11.94 17.33
CA TRP A 74 -9.63 11.17 16.10
C TRP A 74 -9.37 9.68 16.35
N ILE A 75 -9.73 8.86 15.38
CA ILE A 75 -9.43 7.42 15.34
C ILE A 75 -8.30 7.18 14.34
N GLY A 76 -7.21 6.57 14.80
CA GLY A 76 -6.13 6.07 13.95
C GLY A 76 -6.27 4.58 13.67
N VAL A 77 -6.05 4.17 12.42
CA VAL A 77 -5.99 2.76 12.00
C VAL A 77 -4.54 2.30 12.02
N PHE A 78 -4.22 1.24 12.77
CA PHE A 78 -2.85 0.72 12.89
C PHE A 78 -2.77 -0.71 12.39
N SER A 79 -1.67 -1.01 11.69
CA SER A 79 -1.29 -2.36 11.28
C SER A 79 0.23 -2.45 11.27
N PRO A 80 0.86 -3.23 12.17
CA PRO A 80 0.24 -4.25 13.04
C PRO A 80 -0.59 -3.70 14.20
N SER A 81 -1.40 -4.57 14.82
CA SER A 81 -2.34 -4.19 15.89
C SER A 81 -1.68 -3.82 17.23
N ASN A 82 -0.42 -4.18 17.45
CA ASN A 82 0.30 -3.94 18.71
C ASN A 82 1.12 -2.63 18.70
N PHE A 83 0.60 -1.57 18.07
CA PHE A 83 1.29 -0.29 17.89
C PHE A 83 1.67 0.43 19.20
N ASN A 84 0.88 0.26 20.26
CA ASN A 84 1.09 0.92 21.56
C ASN A 84 2.06 0.19 22.51
N GLY A 85 2.58 -0.98 22.10
CA GLY A 85 3.56 -1.77 22.86
C GLY A 85 4.92 -1.88 22.16
N SER A 86 5.13 -1.13 21.08
CA SER A 86 6.33 -1.24 20.23
C SER A 86 7.47 -0.39 20.78
N THR A 87 8.67 -0.96 20.94
CA THR A 87 9.88 -0.19 21.26
C THR A 87 10.32 0.65 20.06
N CYS A 88 10.50 1.95 20.27
CA CYS A 88 10.97 2.91 19.28
C CYS A 88 12.45 2.66 18.92
N PRO A 89 12.79 2.26 17.69
CA PRO A 89 14.19 2.10 17.29
C PRO A 89 14.82 3.48 17.01
N GLY A 90 15.89 3.85 17.71
CA GLY A 90 16.70 5.05 17.42
C GLY A 90 17.02 5.94 18.64
N SER A 91 17.95 6.87 18.48
CA SER A 91 18.35 7.85 19.50
C SER A 91 17.34 9.00 19.56
N HIS A 92 16.16 8.76 20.12
CA HIS A 92 15.47 9.87 20.76
C HIS A 92 16.35 10.25 21.95
N GLY A 93 16.84 11.50 21.95
CA GLY A 93 17.73 12.03 23.00
C GLY A 93 17.15 11.83 24.40
N SER A 94 17.90 12.22 25.43
CA SER A 94 17.68 12.00 26.87
C SER A 94 16.35 12.48 27.50
N GLY A 95 15.30 12.75 26.72
CA GLY A 95 13.91 12.91 27.17
C GLY A 95 13.08 11.62 27.03
N PRO A 96 11.83 11.61 27.53
CA PRO A 96 10.91 10.52 27.26
C PRO A 96 10.56 10.53 25.76
N GLY A 97 11.12 9.61 25.00
CA GLY A 97 10.78 9.41 23.58
C GLY A 97 9.28 9.10 23.38
N PRO A 98 8.78 9.07 22.13
CA PRO A 98 7.40 8.72 21.85
C PRO A 98 6.99 7.40 22.49
N ALA A 99 5.76 7.34 23.00
CA ALA A 99 5.20 6.08 23.48
C ALA A 99 4.62 5.22 22.33
N ILE A 100 4.54 5.78 21.11
CA ILE A 100 4.03 5.11 19.91
C ILE A 100 4.97 5.40 18.75
N CYS A 101 5.52 4.35 18.13
CA CYS A 101 6.48 4.46 17.02
C CYS A 101 6.03 3.81 15.72
N SER A 102 4.72 3.70 15.55
CA SER A 102 4.10 3.27 14.31
C SER A 102 3.20 4.39 13.82
N ALA A 103 3.45 4.86 12.61
CA ALA A 103 2.52 5.71 11.89
C ALA A 103 1.21 4.93 11.67
N PRO A 104 0.02 5.52 11.95
CA PRO A 104 -1.23 4.93 11.50
C PRO A 104 -1.25 4.83 9.98
N ILE A 105 -1.92 3.79 9.47
CA ILE A 105 -2.18 3.56 8.05
C ILE A 105 -3.00 4.71 7.46
N LYS A 106 -4.00 5.15 8.22
CA LYS A 106 -4.91 6.27 7.96
C LYS A 106 -5.64 6.65 9.25
N TYR A 107 -6.40 7.72 9.24
CA TYR A 107 -7.17 8.20 10.39
C TYR A 107 -8.42 8.97 9.97
N GLN A 108 -9.32 9.22 10.92
CA GLN A 108 -10.47 10.10 10.69
C GLN A 108 -10.85 10.82 11.98
N PHE A 109 -11.29 12.07 11.87
CA PHE A 109 -11.84 12.81 13.01
C PHE A 109 -13.18 12.22 13.44
N THR A 110 -13.41 12.17 14.74
CA THR A 110 -14.64 11.56 15.31
C THR A 110 -15.88 12.39 15.07
N ASN A 111 -15.73 13.70 14.82
CA ASN A 111 -16.82 14.60 14.45
C ASN A 111 -17.44 14.31 13.07
N TYR A 112 -16.81 13.43 12.27
CA TYR A 112 -17.43 12.86 11.07
C TYR A 112 -18.62 11.94 11.41
N SER A 113 -18.68 11.42 12.63
CA SER A 113 -19.88 10.80 13.19
C SER A 113 -20.85 11.89 13.68
N SER A 114 -22.05 11.93 13.10
CA SER A 114 -23.08 12.89 13.52
C SER A 114 -23.42 12.75 15.00
N GLY A 115 -23.51 13.88 15.71
CA GLY A 115 -23.87 13.92 17.13
C GLY A 115 -22.74 13.65 18.13
N TYR A 116 -21.52 13.33 17.67
CA TYR A 116 -20.37 13.05 18.56
C TYR A 116 -20.12 14.18 19.58
N ASN A 117 -20.16 15.44 19.14
CA ASN A 117 -19.91 16.60 20.00
C ASN A 117 -20.91 16.74 21.17
N LYS A 118 -22.05 16.05 21.11
CA LYS A 118 -23.08 16.06 22.17
C LYS A 118 -23.06 14.79 23.03
N SER A 119 -22.87 13.63 22.41
CA SER A 119 -22.99 12.32 23.08
C SER A 119 -21.66 11.73 23.54
N ALA A 120 -20.53 12.26 23.06
CA ALA A 120 -19.20 11.66 23.18
C ALA A 120 -19.16 10.17 22.78
N THR A 121 -20.09 9.78 21.90
CA THR A 121 -20.26 8.42 21.39
C THR A 121 -20.50 8.51 19.90
N GLY A 122 -19.90 7.62 19.13
CA GLY A 122 -20.04 7.63 17.68
C GLY A 122 -19.60 6.33 17.03
N ALA A 123 -19.75 6.30 15.71
CA ALA A 123 -19.24 5.22 14.90
C ALA A 123 -18.68 5.77 13.59
N LEU A 124 -17.52 5.26 13.20
CA LEU A 124 -16.89 5.53 11.90
C LEU A 124 -16.86 4.25 11.07
N LYS A 125 -16.91 4.39 9.75
CA LYS A 125 -16.72 3.28 8.82
C LYS A 125 -15.42 3.46 8.08
N PHE A 126 -14.59 2.43 8.08
CA PHE A 126 -13.35 2.38 7.34
C PHE A 126 -13.41 1.25 6.31
N GLN A 127 -12.94 1.49 5.10
CA GLN A 127 -12.64 0.46 4.13
C GLN A 127 -11.17 0.06 4.27
N LEU A 128 -10.90 -1.16 4.75
CA LEU A 128 -9.54 -1.68 4.91
C LEU A 128 -9.16 -2.54 3.72
N ILE A 129 -7.87 -2.53 3.38
CA ILE A 129 -7.27 -3.43 2.38
C ILE A 129 -6.40 -4.49 3.07
N ASN A 130 -6.28 -5.66 2.46
CA ASN A 130 -5.41 -6.72 2.92
C ASN A 130 -3.99 -6.40 2.51
N GLN A 131 -3.25 -5.78 3.41
CA GLN A 131 -1.86 -5.42 3.24
C GLN A 131 -0.99 -6.17 4.25
N ARG A 132 -1.32 -7.45 4.52
CA ARG A 132 -0.69 -8.29 5.54
C ARG A 132 -1.04 -7.86 6.96
N GLN A 133 -0.57 -8.66 7.92
CA GLN A 133 -0.73 -8.43 9.36
C GLN A 133 -2.19 -8.18 9.79
N ASP A 134 -2.36 -7.83 11.05
CA ASP A 134 -3.65 -7.54 11.67
C ASP A 134 -3.84 -6.03 11.84
N PHE A 135 -5.01 -5.65 12.35
CA PHE A 135 -5.38 -4.25 12.58
C PHE A 135 -5.92 -4.03 13.99
N SER A 136 -5.71 -2.81 14.49
CA SER A 136 -6.39 -2.24 15.65
C SER A 136 -6.65 -0.76 15.41
N PHE A 137 -7.52 -0.17 16.22
CA PHE A 137 -7.88 1.23 16.16
C PHE A 137 -7.54 1.91 17.48
N GLY A 138 -6.83 3.04 17.40
CA GLY A 138 -6.51 3.87 18.56
C GLY A 138 -7.38 5.12 18.58
N PHE A 139 -7.98 5.44 19.73
CA PHE A 139 -8.65 6.71 19.95
C PHE A 139 -7.67 7.71 20.55
N PHE A 140 -7.57 8.86 19.92
CA PHE A 140 -6.68 9.93 20.34
C PHE A 140 -7.44 11.21 20.65
N THR A 141 -7.01 11.87 21.72
CA THR A 141 -7.37 13.24 22.07
C THR A 141 -6.17 14.17 21.85
N GLY A 142 -6.36 15.49 21.96
CA GLY A 142 -5.26 16.47 21.85
C GLY A 142 -4.89 16.87 20.42
N GLY A 143 -5.74 16.51 19.44
CA GLY A 143 -5.50 16.82 18.03
C GLY A 143 -4.36 16.03 17.41
N LEU A 144 -3.92 16.46 16.22
CA LEU A 144 -2.84 15.81 15.49
C LEU A 144 -1.44 16.24 15.97
N SER A 145 -1.34 17.41 16.61
CA SER A 145 -0.05 17.99 17.04
C SER A 145 0.45 17.48 18.39
N ASN A 146 -0.45 17.15 19.33
CA ASN A 146 -0.11 16.61 20.64
C ASN A 146 -1.00 15.40 21.00
N PRO A 147 -0.95 14.33 20.19
CA PRO A 147 -1.90 13.23 20.31
C PRO A 147 -1.70 12.44 21.61
N THR A 148 -2.79 12.13 22.30
CA THR A 148 -2.79 11.27 23.49
C THR A 148 -3.71 10.07 23.26
N LEU A 149 -3.15 8.86 23.26
CA LEU A 149 -3.90 7.62 23.11
C LEU A 149 -4.67 7.32 24.40
N VAL A 150 -6.00 7.30 24.31
CA VAL A 150 -6.90 7.08 25.46
C VAL A 150 -7.61 5.73 25.43
N ALA A 151 -7.76 5.10 24.25
CA ALA A 151 -8.35 3.76 24.14
C ALA A 151 -7.84 3.02 22.90
N VAL A 152 -7.82 1.69 22.98
CA VAL A 152 -7.41 0.78 21.89
C VAL A 152 -8.51 -0.26 21.67
N SER A 153 -8.83 -0.54 20.42
CA SER A 153 -9.86 -1.53 20.07
C SER A 153 -9.38 -2.98 20.24
N ASN A 154 -10.32 -3.91 20.12
CA ASN A 154 -9.98 -5.30 19.80
C ASN A 154 -9.20 -5.40 18.48
N ARG A 155 -8.35 -6.42 18.37
CA ARG A 155 -7.70 -6.85 17.13
C ARG A 155 -8.74 -7.36 16.12
N ILE A 156 -8.55 -7.02 14.85
CA ILE A 156 -9.25 -7.61 13.71
C ILE A 156 -8.25 -8.05 12.64
N VAL A 157 -8.62 -8.98 11.76
CA VAL A 157 -7.68 -9.57 10.79
C VAL A 157 -8.41 -10.12 9.56
N PHE A 158 -7.76 -10.08 8.40
CA PHE A 158 -8.22 -10.80 7.21
C PHE A 158 -8.07 -12.32 7.41
N ALA A 159 -8.95 -13.12 6.82
CA ALA A 159 -8.90 -14.59 6.96
C ALA A 159 -7.57 -15.18 6.50
N ASN A 160 -6.94 -14.57 5.50
CA ASN A 160 -5.58 -14.87 5.08
C ASN A 160 -4.81 -13.56 4.86
N PRO A 161 -4.13 -13.01 5.88
CA PRO A 161 -3.37 -11.77 5.73
C PRO A 161 -2.21 -11.94 4.74
N LYS A 162 -1.73 -13.16 4.53
CA LYS A 162 -0.60 -13.45 3.67
C LYS A 162 -0.99 -13.65 2.21
N ALA A 163 -2.27 -13.57 1.87
CA ALA A 163 -2.79 -13.84 0.53
C ALA A 163 -2.01 -13.05 -0.56
N PRO A 164 -1.78 -13.66 -1.74
CA PRO A 164 -1.22 -12.94 -2.88
C PRO A 164 -2.23 -11.92 -3.42
N VAL A 165 -1.82 -10.65 -3.49
CA VAL A 165 -2.69 -9.51 -3.82
C VAL A 165 -2.02 -8.53 -4.78
N TYR A 166 -2.84 -7.70 -5.40
CA TYR A 166 -2.47 -6.54 -6.22
C TYR A 166 -1.47 -6.83 -7.36
N PRO A 167 -1.79 -7.79 -8.27
CA PRO A 167 -0.93 -8.07 -9.40
C PRO A 167 -0.86 -6.88 -10.35
N ARG A 168 0.35 -6.58 -10.83
CA ARG A 168 0.66 -5.49 -11.75
C ARG A 168 1.50 -5.99 -12.92
N LEU A 169 1.04 -5.67 -14.12
CA LEU A 169 1.65 -6.06 -15.38
C LEU A 169 2.66 -5.01 -15.82
N ALA A 170 3.79 -5.45 -16.35
CA ALA A 170 4.72 -4.60 -17.09
C ALA A 170 5.32 -5.35 -18.27
N LEU A 171 5.59 -4.62 -19.36
CA LEU A 171 6.27 -5.19 -20.52
C LEU A 171 7.66 -5.69 -20.13
N GLY A 172 8.03 -6.86 -20.62
CA GLY A 172 9.34 -7.44 -20.43
C GLY A 172 10.41 -6.83 -21.33
N LYS A 173 11.62 -7.39 -21.25
CA LYS A 173 12.78 -6.98 -22.07
C LYS A 173 12.59 -7.18 -23.58
N THR A 174 11.63 -8.03 -23.99
CA THR A 174 11.29 -8.31 -25.39
C THR A 174 9.79 -8.15 -25.58
N TRP A 175 9.36 -7.83 -26.80
CA TRP A 175 7.95 -7.55 -27.11
C TRP A 175 7.01 -8.71 -26.73
N ASN A 176 7.46 -9.96 -26.87
CA ASN A 176 6.68 -11.17 -26.58
C ASN A 176 6.80 -11.66 -25.13
N LYS A 177 7.10 -10.75 -24.19
CA LYS A 177 7.29 -11.05 -22.77
C LYS A 177 6.47 -10.08 -21.92
N MET A 178 5.66 -10.64 -21.01
CA MET A 178 4.94 -9.90 -19.97
C MET A 178 5.50 -10.29 -18.60
N THR A 179 5.54 -9.34 -17.68
CA THR A 179 5.83 -9.61 -16.27
C THR A 179 4.54 -9.51 -15.47
N VAL A 180 4.38 -10.39 -14.49
CA VAL A 180 3.32 -10.29 -13.47
C VAL A 180 4.04 -10.14 -12.15
N THR A 181 3.91 -8.96 -11.54
CA THR A 181 4.47 -8.66 -10.22
C THR A 181 3.35 -8.59 -9.20
N TRP A 182 3.50 -9.17 -8.01
CA TRP A 182 2.47 -9.09 -6.95
C TRP A 182 3.09 -9.11 -5.55
N THR A 183 2.29 -8.81 -4.54
CA THR A 183 2.73 -8.78 -3.13
C THR A 183 2.07 -9.92 -2.36
N SER A 184 2.79 -10.52 -1.41
CA SER A 184 2.22 -11.49 -0.47
C SER A 184 2.92 -11.47 0.89
N GLY A 185 2.39 -12.23 1.86
CA GLY A 185 3.08 -12.47 3.12
C GLY A 185 4.00 -13.69 3.11
N TYR A 186 4.04 -14.48 2.04
CA TYR A 186 4.78 -15.74 1.99
C TYR A 186 6.20 -15.53 1.46
N GLY A 187 7.20 -15.78 2.31
CA GLY A 187 8.59 -15.86 1.88
C GLY A 187 8.88 -17.16 1.13
N ILE A 188 10.00 -17.19 0.40
CA ILE A 188 10.44 -18.39 -0.36
C ILE A 188 10.67 -19.62 0.53
N SER A 189 10.94 -19.42 1.82
CA SER A 189 11.06 -20.51 2.79
C SER A 189 9.70 -21.11 3.14
N GLU A 190 8.59 -20.39 2.97
CA GLU A 190 7.25 -20.82 3.36
C GLU A 190 6.43 -21.38 2.20
N ALA A 191 6.56 -20.77 1.02
CA ALA A 191 5.82 -21.15 -0.17
C ALA A 191 6.64 -20.93 -1.45
N HIS A 192 6.37 -21.74 -2.48
CA HIS A 192 6.87 -21.52 -3.82
C HIS A 192 5.90 -20.62 -4.60
N PRO A 193 6.29 -19.39 -4.98
CA PRO A 193 5.46 -18.46 -5.74
C PRO A 193 5.52 -18.76 -7.24
N PHE A 194 4.36 -18.76 -7.89
CA PHE A 194 4.26 -19.00 -9.33
C PHE A 194 3.02 -18.31 -9.92
N VAL A 195 2.98 -18.22 -11.25
CA VAL A 195 1.80 -17.83 -12.02
C VAL A 195 1.34 -19.01 -12.86
N GLU A 196 0.07 -19.36 -12.74
CA GLU A 196 -0.62 -20.22 -13.70
C GLU A 196 -1.21 -19.35 -14.80
N TRP A 197 -0.89 -19.63 -16.07
CA TRP A 197 -1.34 -18.80 -17.18
C TRP A 197 -1.44 -19.55 -18.51
N GLY A 198 -2.20 -19.00 -19.44
CA GLY A 198 -2.35 -19.56 -20.79
C GLY A 198 -3.39 -18.82 -21.62
N MET A 199 -3.47 -19.17 -22.91
CA MET A 199 -4.55 -18.70 -23.78
C MET A 199 -5.87 -19.36 -23.42
N LYS A 200 -6.99 -18.71 -23.76
CA LYS A 200 -8.32 -19.32 -23.62
C LYS A 200 -8.36 -20.68 -24.33
N GLY A 201 -8.77 -21.72 -23.62
CA GLY A 201 -8.90 -23.08 -24.17
C GLY A 201 -7.59 -23.86 -24.32
N SER A 202 -6.43 -23.26 -24.00
CA SER A 202 -5.17 -23.99 -23.88
C SER A 202 -4.99 -24.57 -22.47
N HIS A 203 -4.18 -25.63 -22.36
CA HIS A 203 -3.72 -26.12 -21.06
C HIS A 203 -2.83 -25.04 -20.42
N PRO A 204 -3.14 -24.59 -19.19
CA PRO A 204 -2.35 -23.57 -18.54
C PRO A 204 -0.97 -24.13 -18.16
N VAL A 205 0.03 -23.26 -18.21
CA VAL A 205 1.41 -23.55 -17.81
C VAL A 205 1.76 -22.75 -16.55
N HIS A 206 2.76 -23.23 -15.81
CA HIS A 206 3.28 -22.54 -14.63
C HIS A 206 4.55 -21.78 -14.97
N ALA A 207 4.63 -20.51 -14.56
CA ALA A 207 5.85 -19.71 -14.56
C ALA A 207 6.26 -19.45 -13.11
N ALA A 208 7.45 -19.90 -12.72
CA ALA A 208 8.02 -19.57 -11.41
C ALA A 208 8.27 -18.06 -11.29
N ALA A 209 8.23 -17.55 -10.05
CA ALA A 209 8.52 -16.16 -9.76
C ALA A 209 9.79 -15.99 -8.93
N ASP A 210 10.57 -14.97 -9.30
CA ASP A 210 11.63 -14.46 -8.45
C ASP A 210 11.02 -13.65 -7.30
N THR A 211 11.64 -13.66 -6.13
CA THR A 211 11.11 -12.99 -4.94
C THR A 211 12.13 -12.03 -4.37
N VAL A 212 11.70 -10.80 -4.10
CA VAL A 212 12.50 -9.76 -3.45
C VAL A 212 11.74 -9.19 -2.26
N THR A 213 12.49 -8.65 -1.31
CA THR A 213 11.99 -7.86 -0.19
C THR A 213 13.12 -6.92 0.26
N PHE A 214 12.83 -6.03 1.19
CA PHE A 214 13.82 -5.15 1.81
C PHE A 214 13.47 -4.97 3.28
N GLY A 215 14.49 -4.74 4.10
CA GLY A 215 14.32 -4.49 5.53
C GLY A 215 14.34 -3.00 5.87
N ARG A 216 14.00 -2.68 7.13
CA ARG A 216 14.09 -1.31 7.66
C ARG A 216 15.46 -0.70 7.43
N GLU A 217 16.48 -1.54 7.61
CA GLU A 217 17.88 -1.18 7.48
C GLU A 217 18.30 -0.80 6.06
N SER A 218 17.51 -1.17 5.05
CA SER A 218 17.73 -0.82 3.64
C SER A 218 17.30 0.61 3.31
N LEU A 219 16.60 1.30 4.20
CA LEU A 219 16.10 2.66 3.98
C LEU A 219 17.08 3.71 4.48
N CYS A 220 17.21 4.80 3.73
CA CYS A 220 18.23 5.83 3.94
C CYS A 220 17.98 6.76 5.13
N GLY A 221 16.71 6.99 5.51
CA GLY A 221 16.39 8.00 6.52
C GLY A 221 14.93 8.02 6.96
N GLU A 222 14.61 8.95 7.85
CA GLU A 222 13.27 9.17 8.38
C GLU A 222 12.34 9.86 7.36
N PRO A 223 11.01 9.63 7.39
CA PRO A 223 10.30 8.73 8.31
C PRO A 223 10.38 7.25 7.92
N ALA A 224 10.90 6.95 6.72
CA ALA A 224 10.93 5.60 6.12
C ALA A 224 11.61 4.56 7.03
N ARG A 225 12.76 4.93 7.61
CA ARG A 225 13.56 4.08 8.49
C ARG A 225 13.04 4.05 9.94
N SER A 226 12.15 4.96 10.33
CA SER A 226 11.65 5.10 11.71
C SER A 226 10.13 4.89 11.81
N VAL A 227 9.35 5.93 12.10
CA VAL A 227 7.91 5.82 12.39
C VAL A 227 7.08 5.41 11.18
N GLY A 228 7.54 5.71 9.97
CA GLY A 228 6.87 5.38 8.72
C GLY A 228 7.19 3.97 8.19
N TRP A 229 8.11 3.25 8.86
CA TRP A 229 8.42 1.87 8.50
C TRP A 229 7.19 0.98 8.65
N ARG A 230 6.93 0.20 7.60
CA ARG A 230 6.02 -0.95 7.63
C ARG A 230 6.58 -2.05 6.75
N ASP A 231 6.54 -3.28 7.26
CA ASP A 231 7.07 -4.44 6.56
C ASP A 231 6.35 -4.64 5.20
N PRO A 232 7.08 -4.70 4.07
CA PRO A 232 6.49 -4.81 2.74
C PRO A 232 6.00 -6.22 2.39
N GLY A 233 6.28 -7.22 3.23
CA GLY A 233 6.13 -8.62 2.89
C GLY A 233 7.13 -9.04 1.82
N PHE A 234 6.63 -9.74 0.80
CA PHE A 234 7.45 -10.24 -0.31
C PHE A 234 6.83 -9.83 -1.63
N ILE A 235 7.68 -9.35 -2.54
CA ILE A 235 7.31 -8.95 -3.89
C ILE A 235 7.80 -10.03 -4.84
N HIS A 236 6.90 -10.59 -5.64
CA HIS A 236 7.19 -11.70 -6.53
C HIS A 236 6.99 -11.27 -7.97
N THR A 237 7.88 -11.68 -8.87
CA THR A 237 7.81 -11.36 -10.30
C THR A 237 7.95 -12.62 -11.14
N ALA A 238 6.90 -12.98 -11.87
CA ALA A 238 6.93 -14.06 -12.86
C ALA A 238 7.09 -13.51 -14.28
N PHE A 239 7.67 -14.32 -15.17
CA PHE A 239 7.94 -13.97 -16.55
C PHE A 239 7.15 -14.85 -17.52
N LEU A 240 6.14 -14.26 -18.17
CA LEU A 240 5.28 -14.90 -19.15
C LEU A 240 5.89 -14.66 -20.54
N LYS A 241 6.38 -15.72 -21.19
CA LYS A 241 7.23 -15.66 -22.39
C LYS A 241 6.53 -16.25 -23.60
N ASN A 242 7.05 -15.97 -24.80
CA ASN A 242 6.55 -16.52 -26.07
C ASN A 242 5.10 -16.12 -26.36
N LEU A 243 4.74 -14.87 -26.02
CA LEU A 243 3.41 -14.35 -26.30
C LEU A 243 3.20 -14.21 -27.80
N SER A 244 2.10 -14.77 -28.29
CA SER A 244 1.56 -14.40 -29.61
C SER A 244 0.94 -12.99 -29.56
N PRO A 245 1.19 -12.13 -30.56
CA PRO A 245 0.70 -10.75 -30.56
C PRO A 245 -0.82 -10.67 -30.42
N GLU A 246 -1.29 -9.71 -29.64
CA GLU A 246 -2.71 -9.35 -29.50
C GLU A 246 -3.65 -10.46 -28.98
N LYS A 247 -3.13 -11.61 -28.60
CA LYS A 247 -3.93 -12.69 -28.02
C LYS A 247 -4.24 -12.42 -26.56
N GLU A 248 -5.43 -12.85 -26.13
CA GLU A 248 -5.88 -12.77 -24.75
C GLU A 248 -5.33 -13.95 -23.94
N TYR A 249 -4.73 -13.65 -22.80
CA TYR A 249 -4.19 -14.62 -21.85
C TYR A 249 -4.88 -14.48 -20.50
N TYR A 250 -5.15 -15.61 -19.88
CA TYR A 250 -5.64 -15.68 -18.51
C TYR A 250 -4.49 -16.04 -17.58
N TYR A 251 -4.51 -15.49 -16.37
CA TYR A 251 -3.52 -15.83 -15.36
C TYR A 251 -4.10 -15.83 -13.93
N LYS A 252 -3.45 -16.58 -13.04
CA LYS A 252 -3.66 -16.62 -11.59
C LYS A 252 -2.31 -16.63 -10.89
N ILE A 253 -2.12 -15.71 -9.96
CA ILE A 253 -0.99 -15.74 -9.03
C ILE A 253 -1.24 -16.82 -7.97
N GLY A 254 -0.21 -17.59 -7.61
CA GLY A 254 -0.33 -18.73 -6.73
C GLY A 254 0.89 -18.92 -5.83
N HIS A 255 0.64 -19.48 -4.65
CA HIS A 255 1.67 -19.87 -3.68
C HIS A 255 1.45 -21.31 -3.27
N ARG A 256 2.39 -22.19 -3.58
CA ARG A 256 2.36 -23.59 -3.13
C ARG A 256 3.07 -23.71 -1.79
N LEU A 257 2.31 -23.94 -0.73
CA LEU A 257 2.82 -24.15 0.62
C LEU A 257 3.58 -25.48 0.72
N ARG A 258 4.42 -25.63 1.75
CA ARG A 258 5.17 -26.88 2.01
C ARG A 258 4.28 -28.13 2.15
N ASN A 259 3.05 -27.97 2.60
CA ASN A 259 2.07 -29.05 2.73
C ASN A 259 1.36 -29.41 1.41
N GLY A 260 1.75 -28.80 0.28
CA GLY A 260 1.16 -29.02 -1.04
C GLY A 260 -0.09 -28.19 -1.34
N GLN A 261 -0.68 -27.52 -0.34
CA GLN A 261 -1.82 -26.63 -0.55
C GLN A 261 -1.41 -25.43 -1.40
N VAL A 262 -2.26 -25.06 -2.36
CA VAL A 262 -2.05 -23.85 -3.15
C VAL A 262 -3.00 -22.75 -2.69
N ILE A 263 -2.43 -21.61 -2.34
CA ILE A 263 -3.16 -20.37 -2.09
C ILE A 263 -3.20 -19.57 -3.38
N TRP A 264 -4.41 -19.32 -3.90
CA TRP A 264 -4.63 -18.63 -5.16
C TRP A 264 -5.06 -17.18 -4.95
N GLY A 265 -4.60 -16.30 -5.83
CA GLY A 265 -5.23 -15.01 -6.07
C GLY A 265 -6.43 -15.11 -7.01
N LYS A 266 -7.10 -13.98 -7.25
CA LYS A 266 -8.23 -13.91 -8.19
C LYS A 266 -7.74 -14.14 -9.63
N PRO A 267 -8.51 -14.84 -10.49
CA PRO A 267 -8.20 -14.93 -11.92
C PRO A 267 -8.27 -13.55 -12.58
N LYS A 268 -7.33 -13.32 -13.50
CA LYS A 268 -7.20 -12.08 -14.28
C LYS A 268 -6.90 -12.43 -15.73
N SER A 269 -6.92 -11.44 -16.60
CA SER A 269 -6.54 -11.61 -18.00
C SER A 269 -5.87 -10.37 -18.55
N PHE A 270 -5.05 -10.53 -19.59
CA PHE A 270 -4.39 -9.43 -20.31
C PHE A 270 -4.32 -9.75 -21.80
N ARG A 271 -4.29 -8.70 -22.62
CA ARG A 271 -3.99 -8.81 -24.05
C ARG A 271 -2.49 -8.66 -24.26
N ALA A 272 -1.87 -9.59 -24.96
CA ALA A 272 -0.45 -9.49 -25.32
C ALA A 272 -0.20 -8.28 -26.23
N PRO A 273 0.95 -7.61 -26.11
CA PRO A 273 1.26 -6.45 -26.95
C PRO A 273 1.34 -6.83 -28.43
N PRO A 274 1.16 -5.86 -29.35
CA PRO A 274 1.35 -6.09 -30.77
C PRO A 274 2.83 -6.39 -31.09
N TYR A 275 3.07 -6.97 -32.26
CA TYR A 275 4.43 -7.09 -32.78
C TYR A 275 5.00 -5.69 -33.08
N PRO A 276 6.29 -5.40 -32.84
CA PRO A 276 6.89 -4.13 -33.20
C PRO A 276 6.74 -3.80 -34.69
N GLY A 277 6.11 -2.66 -35.01
CA GLY A 277 5.80 -2.26 -36.39
C GLY A 277 4.49 -2.82 -36.94
N GLN A 278 3.70 -3.53 -36.14
CA GLN A 278 2.39 -4.03 -36.55
C GLN A 278 1.41 -2.88 -36.80
N LYS A 279 0.71 -2.92 -37.94
CA LYS A 279 -0.33 -1.96 -38.31
C LYS A 279 -1.66 -2.31 -37.64
N SER A 280 -1.89 -1.77 -36.44
CA SER A 280 -3.16 -1.85 -35.71
C SER A 280 -3.43 -0.56 -34.94
N LEU A 281 -4.67 -0.33 -34.50
CA LEU A 281 -4.97 0.76 -33.55
C LEU A 281 -4.31 0.43 -32.21
N GLN A 282 -3.56 1.39 -31.66
CA GLN A 282 -2.83 1.26 -30.39
C GLN A 282 -3.07 2.53 -29.59
N ARG A 283 -3.49 2.37 -28.33
CA ARG A 283 -3.95 3.45 -27.47
C ARG A 283 -3.12 3.49 -26.19
N VAL A 284 -2.42 4.59 -26.01
CA VAL A 284 -1.44 4.80 -24.93
C VAL A 284 -1.95 5.92 -24.03
N VAL A 285 -2.00 5.66 -22.73
CA VAL A 285 -2.29 6.66 -21.71
C VAL A 285 -0.98 7.06 -21.01
N ILE A 286 -0.78 8.36 -20.78
CA ILE A 286 0.42 8.90 -20.11
C ILE A 286 0.01 9.98 -19.11
N PHE A 287 0.48 9.88 -17.87
CA PHE A 287 0.31 10.89 -16.82
C PHE A 287 1.39 10.78 -15.75
N GLY A 288 1.62 11.85 -14.98
CA GLY A 288 2.44 11.85 -13.77
C GLY A 288 1.60 12.19 -12.54
N ASP A 289 2.22 12.11 -11.36
CA ASP A 289 1.75 12.87 -10.19
C ASP A 289 0.36 12.47 -9.67
N MET A 290 -0.09 11.23 -9.95
CA MET A 290 -1.41 10.77 -9.57
C MET A 290 -1.58 10.62 -8.06
N GLY A 291 -0.53 10.18 -7.35
CA GLY A 291 -0.62 9.85 -5.93
C GLY A 291 -1.65 8.76 -5.63
N LYS A 292 -2.20 8.83 -4.42
CA LYS A 292 -3.28 7.96 -3.94
C LYS A 292 -4.24 8.76 -3.06
N ASP A 293 -5.42 8.21 -2.79
CA ASP A 293 -6.37 8.78 -1.82
C ASP A 293 -7.34 7.69 -1.30
N GLU A 294 -8.06 7.98 -0.23
CA GLU A 294 -8.87 7.02 0.51
C GLU A 294 -10.33 6.99 0.04
N ARG A 295 -10.77 5.84 -0.47
CA ARG A 295 -12.16 5.63 -0.96
C ARG A 295 -13.24 5.85 0.09
N ASP A 296 -12.91 5.73 1.37
CA ASP A 296 -13.82 5.97 2.49
C ASP A 296 -13.76 7.41 3.04
N GLY A 297 -12.98 8.29 2.40
CA GLY A 297 -12.81 9.69 2.80
C GLY A 297 -11.95 9.88 4.05
N SER A 298 -11.23 8.84 4.50
CA SER A 298 -10.26 8.96 5.59
C SER A 298 -9.15 9.95 5.23
N ASN A 299 -8.53 10.49 6.27
CA ASN A 299 -7.32 11.27 6.17
C ASN A 299 -6.10 10.43 6.53
N GLU A 300 -4.92 11.00 6.31
CA GLU A 300 -3.79 10.25 5.83
C GLU A 300 -2.52 11.13 5.83
N TYR A 301 -1.35 10.53 6.03
CA TYR A 301 -0.10 11.24 5.78
C TYR A 301 0.04 11.63 4.31
N GLN A 302 0.61 12.80 4.03
CA GLN A 302 0.82 13.26 2.65
C GLN A 302 -0.48 13.32 1.80
N ASN A 303 -1.65 13.54 2.41
CA ASN A 303 -2.93 13.60 1.70
C ASN A 303 -3.13 14.95 0.96
N TYR A 304 -2.53 15.10 -0.22
CA TYR A 304 -2.64 16.30 -1.05
C TYR A 304 -2.84 15.97 -2.54
N GLN A 305 -3.38 14.79 -2.85
CA GLN A 305 -3.67 14.36 -4.23
C GLN A 305 -5.19 14.19 -4.47
N PRO A 306 -6.00 15.26 -4.32
CA PRO A 306 -7.47 15.16 -4.32
C PRO A 306 -8.06 14.67 -5.66
N ALA A 307 -7.29 14.70 -6.75
CA ALA A 307 -7.71 14.21 -8.06
C ALA A 307 -7.35 12.72 -8.30
N SER A 308 -6.66 12.06 -7.36
CA SER A 308 -6.13 10.71 -7.55
C SER A 308 -7.21 9.69 -7.90
N LEU A 309 -8.32 9.72 -7.14
CA LEU A 309 -9.46 8.83 -7.38
C LEU A 309 -10.15 9.13 -8.71
N ASN A 310 -10.31 10.40 -9.07
CA ASN A 310 -10.94 10.80 -10.33
C ASN A 310 -10.15 10.31 -11.54
N THR A 311 -8.82 10.47 -11.52
CA THR A 311 -7.93 9.94 -12.56
C THR A 311 -8.02 8.42 -12.63
N THR A 312 -7.95 7.75 -11.48
CA THR A 312 -8.06 6.28 -11.40
C THR A 312 -9.40 5.79 -12.00
N ASP A 313 -10.51 6.40 -11.62
CA ASP A 313 -11.85 6.02 -12.08
C ASP A 313 -12.10 6.31 -13.56
N ALA A 314 -11.56 7.43 -14.06
CA ALA A 314 -11.62 7.75 -15.48
C ALA A 314 -10.89 6.70 -16.32
N LEU A 315 -9.72 6.25 -15.87
CA LEU A 315 -8.94 5.20 -16.56
C LEU A 315 -9.60 3.83 -16.47
N ILE A 316 -10.18 3.47 -15.33
CA ILE A 316 -10.94 2.22 -15.19
C ILE A 316 -12.14 2.21 -16.15
N ARG A 317 -12.85 3.34 -16.27
CA ARG A 317 -14.00 3.47 -17.16
C ARG A 317 -13.62 3.36 -18.64
N ASP A 318 -12.42 3.78 -19.02
CA ASP A 318 -11.92 3.72 -20.41
C ASP A 318 -10.92 2.57 -20.64
N LEU A 319 -10.88 1.59 -19.75
CA LEU A 319 -9.83 0.55 -19.74
C LEU A 319 -9.90 -0.36 -20.98
N ASP A 320 -11.10 -0.64 -21.50
CA ASP A 320 -11.27 -1.40 -22.75
C ASP A 320 -10.70 -0.63 -23.97
N ASN A 321 -10.51 0.69 -23.82
CA ASN A 321 -9.88 1.56 -24.79
C ASN A 321 -8.41 1.87 -24.52
N THR A 322 -7.80 1.20 -23.54
CA THR A 322 -6.41 1.42 -23.15
C THR A 322 -5.60 0.16 -23.39
N ASP A 323 -4.51 0.26 -24.15
CA ASP A 323 -3.65 -0.91 -24.42
C ASP A 323 -2.41 -0.91 -23.49
N ILE A 324 -1.99 0.26 -23.01
CA ILE A 324 -0.84 0.45 -22.10
C ILE A 324 -0.91 1.81 -21.38
N VAL A 325 -0.42 1.85 -20.14
CA VAL A 325 -0.33 3.07 -19.33
C VAL A 325 1.12 3.37 -18.98
N PHE A 326 1.51 4.64 -19.05
CA PHE A 326 2.77 5.16 -18.52
C PHE A 326 2.49 6.15 -17.38
N HIS A 327 2.92 5.79 -16.16
CA HIS A 327 2.93 6.69 -15.00
C HIS A 327 4.33 7.27 -14.83
N ILE A 328 4.52 8.49 -15.32
CA ILE A 328 5.83 9.11 -15.51
C ILE A 328 6.37 9.85 -14.28
N GLY A 329 6.32 9.20 -13.12
CA GLY A 329 6.85 9.73 -11.86
C GLY A 329 5.78 10.18 -10.88
N ASP A 330 6.23 10.48 -9.66
CA ASP A 330 5.40 10.92 -8.54
C ASP A 330 4.22 9.97 -8.31
N ILE A 331 4.59 8.77 -7.86
CA ILE A 331 3.72 7.60 -7.92
C ILE A 331 2.64 7.64 -6.84
N SER A 332 3.03 7.46 -5.58
CA SER A 332 2.11 7.36 -4.44
C SER A 332 2.23 8.51 -3.44
N TYR A 333 3.28 9.33 -3.55
CA TYR A 333 3.67 10.31 -2.52
C TYR A 333 3.86 9.73 -1.11
N ALA A 334 4.15 8.43 -1.00
CA ALA A 334 4.39 7.77 0.28
C ALA A 334 5.42 8.51 1.14
N ASN A 335 6.48 9.04 0.52
CA ASN A 335 7.51 9.89 1.16
C ASN A 335 7.99 9.35 2.52
N GLY A 336 8.15 8.03 2.61
CA GLY A 336 8.59 7.31 3.81
C GLY A 336 7.50 6.74 4.71
N TYR A 337 6.20 6.92 4.41
CA TYR A 337 5.11 6.19 5.06
C TYR A 337 4.76 4.95 4.23
N LEU A 338 5.42 3.83 4.55
CA LEU A 338 5.49 2.66 3.66
C LEU A 338 4.15 1.95 3.41
N SER A 339 3.17 2.09 4.33
CA SER A 339 1.82 1.54 4.11
C SER A 339 1.16 2.04 2.84
N GLN A 340 1.54 3.23 2.38
CA GLN A 340 0.95 3.88 1.21
C GLN A 340 1.31 3.21 -0.11
N TRP A 341 2.37 2.39 -0.15
CA TRP A 341 2.69 1.60 -1.33
C TRP A 341 1.66 0.50 -1.58
N ASP A 342 1.21 -0.21 -0.55
CA ASP A 342 0.15 -1.21 -0.70
C ASP A 342 -1.17 -0.54 -1.10
N GLN A 343 -1.52 0.59 -0.46
CA GLN A 343 -2.70 1.38 -0.80
C GLN A 343 -2.69 1.81 -2.27
N PHE A 344 -1.55 2.33 -2.77
CA PHE A 344 -1.42 2.67 -4.18
C PHE A 344 -1.59 1.43 -5.09
N THR A 345 -0.90 0.33 -4.80
CA THR A 345 -1.01 -0.89 -5.63
C THR A 345 -2.43 -1.46 -5.65
N GLN A 346 -3.18 -1.34 -4.55
CA GLN A 346 -4.58 -1.73 -4.48
C GLN A 346 -5.46 -0.76 -5.29
N GLN A 347 -5.24 0.55 -5.17
CA GLN A 347 -5.99 1.58 -5.90
C GLN A 347 -5.89 1.36 -7.42
N VAL A 348 -4.69 1.05 -7.93
CA VAL A 348 -4.46 0.86 -9.37
C VAL A 348 -4.65 -0.58 -9.85
N GLU A 349 -4.86 -1.56 -8.97
CA GLU A 349 -5.03 -2.97 -9.36
C GLU A 349 -6.03 -3.20 -10.50
N PRO A 350 -7.22 -2.53 -10.53
CA PRO A 350 -8.17 -2.74 -11.64
C PRO A 350 -7.58 -2.41 -13.01
N ILE A 351 -6.60 -1.51 -13.07
CA ILE A 351 -5.86 -1.13 -14.28
C ILE A 351 -4.68 -2.08 -14.48
N THR A 352 -3.79 -2.17 -13.48
CA THR A 352 -2.49 -2.82 -13.60
C THR A 352 -2.58 -4.34 -13.71
N SER A 353 -3.67 -4.95 -13.24
CA SER A 353 -3.92 -6.39 -13.41
C SER A 353 -4.43 -6.76 -14.80
N ARG A 354 -4.77 -5.77 -15.65
CA ARG A 354 -5.38 -5.95 -16.98
C ARG A 354 -4.48 -5.45 -18.12
N VAL A 355 -3.86 -4.28 -17.96
CA VAL A 355 -2.96 -3.67 -18.95
C VAL A 355 -1.58 -3.40 -18.36
N PRO A 356 -0.50 -3.38 -19.17
CA PRO A 356 0.82 -3.03 -18.68
C PRO A 356 0.83 -1.59 -18.14
N TYR A 357 1.40 -1.43 -16.95
CA TYR A 357 1.51 -0.16 -16.25
C TYR A 357 2.99 0.17 -16.03
N MET A 358 3.53 0.98 -16.93
CA MET A 358 4.95 1.29 -17.00
C MET A 358 5.24 2.52 -16.14
N MET A 359 6.16 2.40 -15.19
CA MET A 359 6.49 3.50 -14.28
C MET A 359 7.84 4.13 -14.62
N ALA A 360 7.93 5.45 -14.49
CA ALA A 360 9.20 6.18 -14.46
C ALA A 360 9.48 6.71 -13.04
N ARG A 361 10.75 6.96 -12.76
CA ARG A 361 11.19 7.50 -11.46
C ARG A 361 11.33 9.02 -11.53
N SER A 362 10.86 9.72 -10.51
CA SER A 362 11.05 11.16 -10.25
C SER A 362 11.65 11.38 -8.86
N ALA A 363 11.76 12.65 -8.43
CA ALA A 363 12.32 13.02 -7.13
C ALA A 363 11.59 12.37 -5.94
N SER A 364 10.26 12.36 -5.90
CA SER A 364 9.49 11.73 -4.80
C SER A 364 9.55 10.18 -4.88
N SER A 365 9.69 9.61 -6.08
CA SER A 365 9.84 8.17 -6.31
C SER A 365 11.28 7.67 -6.13
N SER A 366 12.24 8.55 -5.83
CA SER A 366 13.66 8.18 -5.66
C SER A 366 13.92 7.28 -4.46
N TYR A 367 12.91 7.13 -3.58
CA TYR A 367 12.96 6.30 -2.39
C TYR A 367 12.38 4.90 -2.56
N PHE A 368 11.73 4.59 -3.70
CA PHE A 368 11.05 3.30 -3.85
C PHE A 368 10.55 3.05 -5.30
N VAL A 369 11.13 2.06 -6.00
CA VAL A 369 10.50 1.35 -7.11
C VAL A 369 11.08 -0.08 -7.13
N LEU A 370 10.22 -1.10 -6.96
CA LEU A 370 10.54 -2.52 -7.20
C LEU A 370 9.59 -3.10 -8.25
#